data_AF-A0A498H0I2-F1
#
_entry.id   AF-A0A498H0I2-F1
#
_cell.length_a   1.000
_cell.length_b   1.000
_cell.length_c   1.000
_cell.angle_alpha   90.00
_cell.angle_beta   90.00
_cell.angle_gamma   90.00
#
_symmetry.space_group_name_H-M   'P 1'
#
loop_
_entity.id
_entity.type
_entity.pdbx_description
1 polymer ?
#
loop_
_entity_poly.entity_id
_entity_poly.type
_entity_poly.pdbx_seq_one_letter_code
_entity_poly.pdbx_strand_id
1 'polypeptide(L)'
;MSIRLVRPFGTGGSDTYEISPASLEIEVEPGSAADEILMLASIQGDFAYRSGSARNQFLIEIGQYSDLDRIGEALTEIADLAREASPEGSPDPYAVRDLVRELQRRREEAIMETETGTIEDEIATGVYGDEFF
;
A
#
# COMPACT_ATOMS: atom_id res chain seq x y z
N MET A 1 -9.55 16.85 -0.70
CA MET A 1 -9.12 15.45 -0.90
C MET A 1 -9.10 14.73 0.45
N SER A 2 -9.49 13.47 0.48
CA SER A 2 -9.31 12.59 1.64
C SER A 2 -8.63 11.29 1.23
N ILE A 3 -7.77 10.76 2.11
CA ILE A 3 -7.08 9.48 1.93
C ILE A 3 -7.38 8.62 3.16
N ARG A 4 -7.70 7.34 2.94
CA ARG A 4 -8.03 6.38 4.00
C ARG A 4 -7.38 5.04 3.72
N LEU A 5 -6.72 4.47 4.71
CA LEU A 5 -6.25 3.08 4.65
C LEU A 5 -7.45 2.15 4.88
N VAL A 6 -7.89 1.45 3.85
CA VAL A 6 -9.00 0.48 3.90
C VAL A 6 -8.52 -0.85 4.45
N ARG A 7 -7.33 -1.27 4.03
CA ARG A 7 -6.71 -2.54 4.45
C ARG A 7 -5.20 -2.34 4.62
N PRO A 8 -4.62 -2.69 5.79
CA PRO A 8 -3.16 -2.71 5.96
C PRO A 8 -2.54 -3.93 5.25
N PHE A 9 -1.22 -3.93 5.11
CA PHE A 9 -0.47 -5.16 4.80
C PHE A 9 -0.77 -6.22 5.87
N GLY A 10 -0.77 -7.49 5.47
CA GLY A 10 -1.01 -8.60 6.38
C GLY A 10 -0.20 -9.83 6.02
N THR A 11 -0.07 -10.74 6.98
CA THR A 11 0.55 -12.06 6.79
C THR A 11 -0.40 -12.98 6.02
N GLY A 12 0.15 -13.92 5.26
CA GLY A 12 -0.63 -14.81 4.39
C GLY A 12 -0.91 -14.19 3.04
N GLY A 13 0.15 -13.93 2.27
CA GLY A 13 0.02 -13.58 0.87
C GLY A 13 -0.46 -14.75 -0.01
N SER A 14 -0.33 -14.60 -1.32
CA SER A 14 -0.72 -15.63 -2.31
C SER A 14 0.52 -16.28 -2.90
N ASP A 15 0.40 -17.26 -3.80
CA ASP A 15 1.57 -17.77 -4.55
C ASP A 15 2.35 -16.66 -5.30
N THR A 16 1.75 -15.47 -5.48
CA THR A 16 2.36 -14.31 -6.14
C THR A 16 3.00 -13.31 -5.18
N TYR A 17 2.62 -13.31 -3.90
CA TYR A 17 3.07 -12.33 -2.91
C TYR A 17 3.30 -12.98 -1.56
N GLU A 18 4.39 -12.66 -0.88
CA GLU A 18 4.71 -13.16 0.47
C GLU A 18 3.75 -12.56 1.51
N ILE A 19 3.36 -11.31 1.31
CA ILE A 19 2.39 -10.60 2.15
C ILE A 19 1.11 -10.25 1.38
N SER A 20 0.00 -10.15 2.10
CA SER A 20 -1.24 -9.61 1.56
C SER A 20 -1.10 -8.11 1.26
N PRO A 21 -1.57 -7.62 0.10
CA PRO A 21 -1.44 -6.22 -0.30
C PRO A 21 -2.25 -5.28 0.59
N ALA A 22 -1.76 -4.05 0.73
CA ALA A 22 -2.50 -2.96 1.36
C ALA A 22 -3.47 -2.29 0.36
N SER A 23 -4.50 -1.61 0.88
CA SER A 23 -5.44 -0.87 0.05
C SER A 23 -5.72 0.52 0.61
N LEU A 24 -5.53 1.54 -0.22
CA LEU A 24 -5.90 2.93 0.08
C LEU A 24 -7.15 3.32 -0.70
N GLU A 25 -8.07 4.00 -0.05
CA GLU A 25 -9.16 4.72 -0.71
C GLU A 25 -8.82 6.21 -0.71
N ILE A 26 -8.97 6.83 -1.87
CA ILE A 26 -8.84 8.27 -2.04
C ILE A 26 -10.14 8.85 -2.57
N GLU A 27 -10.47 10.04 -2.12
CA GLU A 27 -11.58 10.84 -2.64
C GLU A 27 -11.07 12.25 -2.95
N VAL A 28 -11.20 12.69 -4.20
CA VAL A 28 -10.59 13.94 -4.68
C VAL A 28 -11.37 14.58 -5.82
N GLU A 29 -11.51 15.90 -5.74
CA GLU A 29 -12.08 16.74 -6.80
C GLU A 29 -10.99 17.67 -7.38
N PRO A 30 -10.87 17.79 -8.72
CA PRO A 30 -11.61 17.04 -9.74
C PRO A 30 -11.08 15.60 -9.94
N GLY A 31 -11.98 14.61 -9.93
CA GLY A 31 -11.62 13.19 -10.07
C GLY A 31 -10.95 12.82 -11.39
N SER A 32 -11.30 13.48 -12.50
CA SER A 32 -10.76 13.14 -13.84
C SER A 32 -9.25 13.37 -13.96
N ALA A 33 -8.72 14.41 -13.31
CA ALA A 33 -7.29 14.67 -13.33
C ALA A 33 -6.52 13.72 -12.39
N ALA A 34 -7.12 13.37 -11.27
CA ALA A 34 -6.56 12.35 -10.38
C ALA A 34 -6.49 10.98 -11.06
N ASP A 35 -7.50 10.59 -11.86
CA ASP A 35 -7.50 9.36 -12.65
C ASP A 35 -6.30 9.28 -13.62
N GLU A 36 -6.00 10.39 -14.30
CA GLU A 36 -4.85 10.47 -15.22
C GLU A 36 -3.51 10.33 -14.49
N ILE A 37 -3.36 11.00 -13.34
CA ILE A 37 -2.15 10.89 -12.50
C ILE A 37 -1.97 9.44 -12.02
N LEU A 38 -3.03 8.82 -11.50
CA LEU A 38 -2.99 7.42 -11.04
C LEU A 38 -2.69 6.45 -12.18
N MET A 39 -3.25 6.68 -13.36
CA MET A 39 -2.99 5.87 -14.54
C MET A 39 -1.49 5.84 -14.86
N LEU A 40 -0.85 7.02 -14.95
CA LEU A 40 0.58 7.12 -15.27
C LEU A 40 1.45 6.55 -14.15
N ALA A 41 1.12 6.88 -12.90
CA ALA A 41 1.86 6.42 -11.73
C ALA A 41 1.76 4.90 -11.54
N SER A 42 0.61 4.29 -11.83
CA SER A 42 0.39 2.84 -11.66
C SER A 42 1.36 1.99 -12.47
N ILE A 43 1.67 2.45 -13.69
CA ILE A 43 2.61 1.79 -14.60
C ILE A 43 4.05 1.91 -14.08
N GLN A 44 4.41 3.09 -13.56
CA GLN A 44 5.77 3.36 -13.09
C GLN A 44 6.04 2.78 -11.70
N GLY A 45 5.03 2.73 -10.86
CA GLY A 45 5.12 2.32 -9.46
C GLY A 45 4.62 0.91 -9.16
N ASP A 46 4.30 0.12 -10.20
CA ASP A 46 3.85 -1.26 -10.08
C ASP A 46 2.74 -1.46 -9.03
N PHE A 47 1.69 -0.65 -9.14
CA PHE A 47 0.51 -0.74 -8.27
C PHE A 47 -0.76 -0.75 -9.11
N ALA A 48 -1.82 -1.35 -8.58
CA ALA A 48 -3.11 -1.34 -9.25
C ALA A 48 -3.98 -0.23 -8.68
N TYR A 49 -4.83 0.37 -9.51
CA TYR A 49 -5.88 1.25 -9.04
C TYR A 49 -7.18 0.99 -9.80
N ARG A 50 -8.30 1.33 -9.18
CA ARG A 50 -9.64 1.26 -9.79
C ARG A 50 -10.51 2.39 -9.31
N SER A 51 -11.37 2.89 -10.18
CA SER A 51 -12.41 3.84 -9.80
C SER A 51 -13.40 3.18 -8.83
N GLY A 52 -13.78 3.93 -7.79
CA GLY A 52 -14.79 3.55 -6.80
C GLY A 52 -16.22 3.72 -7.31
N SER A 53 -17.17 3.77 -6.39
CA SER A 53 -18.59 3.93 -6.75
C SER A 53 -18.91 5.35 -7.23
N ALA A 54 -18.10 6.32 -6.83
CA ALA A 54 -18.18 7.71 -7.28
C ALA A 54 -16.99 8.04 -8.19
N ARG A 55 -17.19 8.96 -9.16
CA ARG A 55 -16.17 9.35 -10.16
C ARG A 55 -14.92 10.01 -9.56
N ASN A 56 -15.02 10.45 -8.31
CA ASN A 56 -13.97 11.11 -7.55
C ASN A 56 -13.33 10.18 -6.51
N GLN A 57 -13.78 8.94 -6.43
CA GLN A 57 -13.30 7.94 -5.49
C GLN A 57 -12.41 6.93 -6.24
N PHE A 58 -11.27 6.59 -5.67
CA PHE A 58 -10.37 5.58 -6.22
C PHE A 58 -9.87 4.66 -5.12
N LEU A 59 -9.69 3.39 -5.46
CA LEU A 59 -9.02 2.41 -4.62
C LEU A 59 -7.67 2.07 -5.24
N ILE A 60 -6.61 2.19 -4.46
CA ILE A 60 -5.24 1.85 -4.82
C ILE A 60 -4.87 0.58 -4.07
N GLU A 61 -4.47 -0.47 -4.79
CA GLU A 61 -3.93 -1.70 -4.22
C GLU A 61 -2.40 -1.68 -4.32
N ILE A 62 -1.75 -1.80 -3.17
CA ILE A 62 -0.32 -1.68 -2.99
C ILE A 62 0.23 -3.07 -2.68
N GLY A 63 0.93 -3.64 -3.66
CA GLY A 63 1.62 -4.91 -3.51
C GLY A 63 2.94 -4.77 -2.75
N GLN A 64 3.56 -5.90 -2.46
CA GLN A 64 4.85 -5.92 -1.76
C GLN A 64 5.97 -5.25 -2.56
N TYR A 65 5.92 -5.37 -3.90
CA TYR A 65 6.91 -4.82 -4.81
C TYR A 65 6.55 -3.43 -5.33
N SER A 66 5.38 -2.90 -4.97
CA SER A 66 4.97 -1.57 -5.39
C SER A 66 5.95 -0.51 -4.88
N ASP A 67 6.23 0.47 -5.74
CA ASP A 67 7.09 1.60 -5.43
C ASP A 67 6.30 2.63 -4.62
N LEU A 68 6.53 2.62 -3.31
CA LEU A 68 5.87 3.51 -2.36
C LEU A 68 6.30 4.97 -2.55
N ASP A 69 7.49 5.24 -3.09
CA ASP A 69 7.92 6.60 -3.40
C ASP A 69 7.12 7.14 -4.59
N ARG A 70 6.92 6.33 -5.65
CA ARG A 70 6.06 6.70 -6.79
C ARG A 70 4.60 6.90 -6.40
N ILE A 71 4.07 6.05 -5.52
CA ILE A 71 2.72 6.25 -4.96
C ILE A 71 2.67 7.57 -4.17
N GLY A 72 3.70 7.87 -3.38
CA GLY A 72 3.82 9.11 -2.63
C GLY A 72 3.85 10.36 -3.51
N GLU A 73 4.63 10.33 -4.59
CA GLU A 73 4.69 11.40 -5.60
C GLU A 73 3.31 11.63 -6.23
N ALA A 74 2.64 10.57 -6.67
CA ALA A 74 1.31 10.66 -7.27
C ALA A 74 0.27 11.23 -6.30
N LEU A 75 0.26 10.76 -5.05
CA LEU A 75 -0.65 11.28 -4.02
C LEU A 75 -0.36 12.75 -3.67
N THR A 76 0.89 13.18 -3.74
CA THR A 76 1.28 14.59 -3.53
C THR A 76 0.78 15.46 -4.67
N GLU A 77 0.96 15.03 -5.92
CA GLU A 77 0.45 15.74 -7.10
C GLU A 77 -1.09 15.86 -7.07
N ILE A 78 -1.78 14.80 -6.68
CA ILE A 78 -3.24 14.81 -6.50
C ILE A 78 -3.66 15.75 -5.35
N ALA A 79 -2.89 15.80 -4.27
CA ALA A 79 -3.15 16.72 -3.16
C ALA A 79 -2.97 18.18 -3.56
N ASP A 80 -1.95 18.50 -4.36
CA ASP A 80 -1.75 19.84 -4.91
C ASP A 80 -2.88 20.22 -5.88
N LEU A 81 -3.30 19.31 -6.74
CA LEU A 81 -4.45 19.51 -7.63
C LEU A 81 -5.74 19.78 -6.85
N ALA A 82 -5.99 19.03 -5.77
CA ALA A 82 -7.12 19.26 -4.89
C ALA A 82 -7.04 20.64 -4.21
N ARG A 83 -5.83 21.11 -3.88
CA ARG A 83 -5.57 22.40 -3.23
C ARG A 83 -5.81 23.57 -4.17
N GLU A 84 -5.46 23.42 -5.43
CA GLU A 84 -5.76 24.40 -6.48
C GLU A 84 -7.27 24.50 -6.73
N ALA A 85 -7.99 23.38 -6.74
CA ALA A 85 -9.43 23.34 -6.95
C ALA A 85 -10.23 23.83 -5.73
N SER A 86 -9.80 23.47 -4.52
CA SER A 86 -10.44 23.85 -3.26
C SER A 86 -9.44 23.91 -2.09
N PRO A 87 -8.92 25.10 -1.76
CA PRO A 87 -7.87 25.25 -0.75
C PRO A 87 -8.32 24.89 0.68
N GLU A 88 -9.62 24.99 0.99
CA GLU A 88 -10.15 24.75 2.35
C GLU A 88 -10.31 23.25 2.70
N GLY A 89 -10.17 22.34 1.72
CA GLY A 89 -10.43 20.90 1.89
C GLY A 89 -9.26 19.98 1.52
N SER A 90 -8.05 20.52 1.42
CA SER A 90 -6.89 19.77 0.94
C SER A 90 -6.01 19.26 2.08
N PRO A 91 -5.51 18.01 2.01
CA PRO A 91 -4.70 17.43 3.06
C PRO A 91 -3.37 18.18 3.18
N ASP A 92 -2.84 18.20 4.40
CA ASP A 92 -1.51 18.74 4.67
C ASP A 92 -0.47 18.00 3.78
N PRO A 93 0.42 18.71 3.05
CA PRO A 93 1.52 18.09 2.31
C PRO A 93 2.34 17.10 3.14
N TYR A 94 2.46 17.31 4.45
CA TYR A 94 3.15 16.37 5.33
C TYR A 94 2.36 15.06 5.57
N ALA A 95 1.04 15.08 5.47
CA ALA A 95 0.20 13.92 5.72
C ALA A 95 0.42 12.79 4.68
N VAL A 96 0.67 13.14 3.41
CA VAL A 96 0.99 12.15 2.37
C VAL A 96 2.33 11.49 2.68
N ARG A 97 3.34 12.29 3.08
CA ARG A 97 4.66 11.77 3.43
C ARG A 97 4.62 10.85 4.65
N ASP A 98 3.86 11.23 5.67
CA ASP A 98 3.69 10.41 6.88
C ASP A 98 2.95 9.11 6.57
N LEU A 99 1.94 9.15 5.69
CA LEU A 99 1.27 7.95 5.20
C LEU A 99 2.23 7.00 4.47
N VAL A 100 3.07 7.51 3.58
CA VAL A 100 4.06 6.70 2.84
C VAL A 100 5.05 6.03 3.81
N ARG A 101 5.56 6.77 4.80
CA ARG A 101 6.45 6.24 5.84
C ARG A 101 5.78 5.15 6.67
N GLU A 102 4.53 5.37 7.04
CA GLU A 102 3.77 4.39 7.80
C GLU A 102 3.49 3.12 6.97
N LEU A 103 3.22 3.26 5.67
CA LEU A 103 3.07 2.12 4.76
C LEU A 103 4.38 1.35 4.59
N GLN A 104 5.51 2.05 4.46
CA GLN A 104 6.84 1.44 4.42
C GLN A 104 7.10 0.60 5.67
N ARG A 105 6.90 1.20 6.85
CA ARG A 105 7.07 0.51 8.14
C ARG A 105 6.18 -0.73 8.24
N ARG A 106 4.90 -0.62 7.89
CA ARG A 106 3.95 -1.75 7.96
C ARG A 106 4.29 -2.87 6.97
N ARG A 107 4.82 -2.52 5.79
CA ARG A 107 5.28 -3.50 4.82
C ARG A 107 6.46 -4.29 5.38
N GLU A 108 7.44 -3.59 5.94
CA GLU A 108 8.62 -4.21 6.57
C GLU A 108 8.20 -5.12 7.73
N GLU A 109 7.29 -4.68 8.59
CA GLU A 109 6.76 -5.48 9.69
C GLU A 109 6.05 -6.75 9.21
N ALA A 110 5.20 -6.66 8.18
CA ALA A 110 4.50 -7.83 7.63
C ALA A 110 5.46 -8.84 6.96
N ILE A 111 6.53 -8.35 6.31
CA ILE A 111 7.56 -9.20 5.71
C ILE A 111 8.31 -9.93 6.83
N MET A 112 8.81 -9.20 7.84
CA MET A 112 9.54 -9.80 8.96
C MET A 112 8.69 -10.83 9.71
N GLU A 113 7.40 -10.57 9.94
CA GLU A 113 6.50 -11.51 10.61
C GLU A 113 6.36 -12.82 9.82
N THR A 114 6.28 -12.73 8.49
CA THR A 114 6.22 -13.88 7.58
C THR A 114 7.54 -14.68 7.61
N GLU A 115 8.68 -14.00 7.66
CA GLU A 115 10.00 -14.64 7.79
C GLU A 115 10.18 -15.34 9.15
N THR A 116 9.76 -14.72 10.25
CA THR A 116 9.88 -15.32 11.59
C THR A 116 8.97 -16.52 11.80
N GLY A 117 7.77 -16.52 11.22
CA GLY A 117 6.87 -17.68 11.26
C GLY A 117 7.42 -18.90 10.52
N THR A 118 8.29 -18.69 9.52
CA THR A 118 8.96 -19.77 8.77
C THR A 118 10.10 -20.40 9.58
N ILE A 119 10.78 -19.62 10.43
CA ILE A 119 11.87 -20.13 11.28
C ILE A 119 11.33 -20.99 12.44
N GLU A 120 10.21 -20.61 13.06
CA GLU A 120 9.66 -21.35 14.20
C GLU A 120 9.09 -22.74 13.80
N ASP A 121 8.68 -22.93 12.55
CA ASP A 121 8.21 -24.23 12.03
C ASP A 121 9.37 -25.22 11.77
N GLU A 122 10.56 -24.73 11.38
CA GLU A 122 11.71 -25.59 11.09
C GLU A 122 12.36 -26.18 12.36
N ILE A 123 12.25 -25.50 13.52
CA ILE A 123 12.78 -26.00 14.80
C ILE A 123 11.86 -27.09 15.40
N ALA A 124 10.58 -27.17 14.98
CA ALA A 124 9.65 -28.19 15.46
C ALA A 124 9.80 -29.55 14.75
N THR A 125 10.41 -29.60 13.55
CA THR A 125 10.74 -30.85 12.85
C THR A 125 12.11 -31.42 13.19
N GLY A 126 12.89 -30.77 14.06
CA GLY A 126 14.10 -31.31 14.66
C GLY A 126 13.80 -32.30 15.80
N VAL A 127 12.98 -33.33 15.54
CA VAL A 127 12.86 -34.48 16.44
C VAL A 127 14.20 -35.21 16.43
N TYR A 128 15.00 -34.92 17.46
CA TYR A 128 16.06 -35.78 17.94
C TYR A 128 15.55 -37.23 18.04
N GLY A 129 16.20 -38.12 17.30
CA GLY A 129 15.92 -39.54 17.29
C GLY A 129 17.09 -40.33 16.72
N ASP A 130 18.31 -39.97 17.12
CA ASP A 130 19.41 -40.92 17.15
C ASP A 130 19.08 -42.02 18.18
N GLU A 131 19.67 -43.21 17.97
CA GLU A 131 19.81 -44.34 18.90
C GLU A 131 18.92 -45.59 18.73
N PHE A 132 19.53 -46.57 18.04
CA PHE A 132 19.59 -48.02 18.28
C PHE A 132 18.29 -48.82 18.52
N PHE A 133 17.97 -49.74 17.59
CA PHE A 133 17.91 -51.21 17.82
C PHE A 133 17.76 -51.98 16.51
#